data_AF-A0A9D8Z455-F1
#
_entry.id   AF-A0A9D8Z455-F1
#
_cell.length_a   1.000
_cell.length_b   1.000
_cell.length_c   1.000
_cell.angle_alpha   90.00
_cell.angle_beta   90.00
_cell.angle_gamma   90.00
#
_symmetry.space_group_name_H-M   'P 1'
#
loop_
_entity.id
_entity.type
_entity.pdbx_description
1 polymer ?
#
loop_
_entity_poly.entity_id
_entity_poly.type
_entity_poly.pdbx_seq_one_letter_code
_entity_poly.pdbx_strand_id
1 'polypeptide(L)' 'MSKRPAYDQYAQATCSLSNQQRSGIRKICYYDCGGAVRTLVVPVAKTCPFTIKR' A
#
# COMPACT_ATOMS: atom_id res chain seq x y z
N MET A 1 14.84 0.47 34.43
CA MET A 1 14.71 0.95 33.03
C MET A 1 15.08 -0.17 32.06
N SER A 2 14.11 -0.93 31.54
CA SER A 2 14.38 -1.93 30.51
C SER A 2 14.29 -1.24 29.14
N LYS A 3 15.45 -0.96 28.52
CA LYS A 3 15.54 -0.42 27.16
C LYS A 3 15.02 -1.51 26.21
N ARG A 4 13.75 -1.41 25.83
CA ARG A 4 13.18 -2.20 24.73
C ARG A 4 13.96 -1.79 23.45
N PRO A 5 14.57 -2.73 22.73
CA PRO A 5 15.27 -2.39 21.50
C PRO A 5 14.25 -1.77 20.53
N ALA A 6 14.64 -0.67 19.89
CA ALA A 6 13.88 0.06 18.89
C ALA A 6 13.75 -0.74 17.57
N TYR A 7 13.32 -2.00 17.63
CA TYR A 7 13.00 -2.81 16.45
C TYR A 7 11.54 -2.63 15.99
N ASP A 8 10.74 -1.89 16.77
CA ASP A 8 9.31 -1.60 16.50
C ASP A 8 9.10 -0.29 15.70
N GLN A 9 10.15 0.32 15.15
CA GLN A 9 10.03 1.58 14.38
C GLN A 9 9.90 1.36 12.87
N TYR A 10 9.99 0.12 12.42
CA TYR A 10 9.47 -0.30 11.12
C TYR A 10 8.36 -1.32 11.35
N ALA A 11 7.26 -0.88 11.98
CA ALA A 11 5.98 -1.45 11.63
C ALA A 11 5.94 -1.39 10.10
N GLN A 12 6.12 -2.54 9.44
CA GLN A 12 6.00 -2.66 7.99
C GLN A 12 4.63 -2.08 7.70
N ALA A 13 4.58 -0.82 7.25
CA ALA A 13 3.31 -0.15 7.07
C ALA A 13 2.67 -0.85 5.88
N THR A 14 1.91 -1.89 6.18
CA THR A 14 1.16 -2.66 5.20
C THR A 14 0.08 -1.71 4.72
N CYS A 15 0.21 -1.27 3.49
CA CYS A 15 -0.81 -0.45 2.89
C CYS A 15 -1.89 -1.36 2.33
N SER A 16 -3.14 -1.10 2.71
CA SER A 16 -4.29 -1.84 2.22
C SER A 16 -4.90 -1.13 1.02
N LEU A 17 -5.38 -1.92 0.06
CA LEU A 17 -6.04 -1.39 -1.12
C LEU A 17 -7.35 -0.70 -0.70
N SER A 18 -7.38 0.61 -0.87
CA SER A 18 -8.52 1.46 -0.51
C SER A 18 -9.44 1.67 -1.72
N ASN A 19 -8.87 1.94 -2.90
CA ASN A 19 -9.66 2.18 -4.10
C ASN A 19 -8.94 1.71 -5.36
N GLN A 20 -9.68 1.51 -6.44
CA GLN A 20 -9.16 1.20 -7.77
C GLN A 20 -9.93 1.98 -8.82
N GLN A 21 -9.21 2.62 -9.74
CA GLN A 21 -9.78 3.34 -10.86
C GLN A 21 -9.22 2.79 -12.17
N ARG A 22 -10.10 2.45 -13.10
CA ARG A 22 -9.68 2.10 -14.46
C ARG A 22 -9.49 3.37 -15.28
N SER A 23 -8.36 3.47 -15.97
CA SER A 23 -8.07 4.53 -16.94
C SER A 23 -7.60 3.90 -18.25
N GLY A 24 -8.56 3.64 -19.15
CA GLY A 24 -8.33 2.94 -20.42
C GLY A 24 -7.73 1.54 -20.25
N ILE A 25 -6.49 1.39 -20.72
CA ILE A 25 -5.69 0.15 -20.62
C ILE A 25 -4.90 0.02 -19.30
N ARG A 26 -4.95 1.05 -18.45
CA ARG A 26 -4.29 1.08 -17.14
C ARG A 26 -5.33 1.02 -16.02
N LYS A 27 -4.87 0.56 -14.86
CA LYS A 27 -5.63 0.54 -13.62
C LYS A 27 -4.77 1.20 -12.56
N ILE A 28 -5.35 2.17 -11.88
CA ILE A 28 -4.75 2.95 -10.81
C ILE A 28 -5.27 2.36 -9.50
N CYS A 29 -4.38 1.84 -8.68
CA CYS A 29 -4.68 1.24 -7.39
C CYS A 29 -4.25 2.22 -6.30
N TYR A 30 -5.17 2.64 -5.44
CA TYR A 30 -4.91 3.53 -4.32
C TYR A 30 -4.86 2.72 -3.03
N TYR A 31 -3.81 2.95 -2.25
CA TYR A 31 -3.52 2.25 -1.02
C TYR A 31 -3.51 3.23 0.15
N ASP A 32 -4.14 2.83 1.26
CA ASP A 32 -4.04 3.53 2.54
C ASP A 32 -2.97 2.86 3.41
N CYS A 33 -1.97 3.62 3.82
CA CYS A 33 -0.86 3.16 4.67
C CYS A 33 -0.95 3.70 6.10
N GLY A 34 -2.15 3.91 6.66
CA GLY A 34 -2.34 4.45 8.00
C GLY A 34 -2.06 5.94 8.09
N GLY A 35 -2.56 6.72 7.13
CA GLY A 35 -2.38 8.19 7.07
C GLY A 35 -1.53 8.70 5.91
N ALA A 36 -1.01 7.82 5.06
CA ALA A 36 -0.40 8.16 3.79
C ALA A 36 -1.09 7.39 2.66
N VAL A 37 -1.41 8.08 1.56
CA VAL A 37 -1.96 7.45 0.36
C VAL A 37 -0.84 7.11 -0.60
N ARG A 38 -0.83 5.89 -1.11
CA ARG A 38 0.08 5.46 -2.18
C ARG A 38 -0.68 5.01 -3.41
N THR A 39 -0.06 5.18 -4.57
CA THR A 39 -0.67 4.83 -5.85
C THR A 39 0.22 3.86 -6.60
N LEU A 40 -0.36 2.78 -7.08
CA LEU A 40 0.28 1.81 -7.97
C LEU A 40 -0.47 1.80 -9.30
N VAL A 41 0.24 1.94 -10.41
CA VAL A 41 -0.37 1.84 -11.74
C VAL A 41 -0.01 0.49 -12.34
N VAL A 42 -1.01 -0.31 -12.65
CA VAL A 42 -0.86 -1.63 -13.26
C VAL A 42 -1.62 -1.71 -14.58
N PRO A 43 -1.26 -2.63 -15.49
CA PRO A 43 -2.09 -2.91 -16.66
C PRO A 43 -3.50 -3.35 -16.25
N VAL A 44 -4.53 -3.01 -17.02
CA VAL A 44 -5.92 -3.35 -16.67
C VAL A 44 -6.17 -4.86 -16.55
N ALA A 45 -5.40 -5.65 -17.31
CA ALA A 45 -5.41 -7.11 -17.26
C ALA A 45 -4.83 -7.69 -15.96
N LYS A 46 -4.11 -6.88 -15.15
CA LYS A 46 -3.62 -7.28 -13.83
C LYS A 46 -4.56 -6.77 -12.73
N THR A 47 -4.72 -7.58 -11.70
CA THR A 47 -5.43 -7.22 -10.47
C THR A 47 -4.51 -6.41 -9.57
N CYS A 48 -5.04 -5.37 -8.93
CA CYS A 48 -4.29 -4.66 -7.91
C CYS A 48 -4.06 -5.61 -6.73
N PRO A 49 -2.82 -5.71 -6.19
CA PRO A 49 -2.59 -6.48 -4.99
C PRO A 49 -3.42 -5.91 -3.82
N PHE A 50 -3.94 -6.77 -2.95
CA PHE A 50 -4.76 -6.35 -1.82
C PHE A 50 -3.98 -5.57 -0.76
N THR A 51 -2.70 -5.91 -0.60
CA THR A 51 -1.78 -5.22 0.30
C THR A 51 -0.44 -5.01 -0.36
N ILE A 52 0.20 -3.89 -0.08
CA ILE A 52 1.59 -3.61 -0.47
C ILE A 52 2.41 -3.31 0.79
N LYS A 53 3.70 -3.65 0.75
CA LYS A 53 4.63 -3.24 1.80
C LYS A 53 5.15 -1.85 1.47
N ARG A 54 5.22 -0.97 2.48
CA ARG A 54 5.82 0.37 2.37
C ARG A 54 7.31 0.31 2.08
#